data_AF-A0A3N5H0F8-F1
#
_entry.id   AF-A0A3N5H0F8-F1
#
_cell.length_a   1.000
_cell.length_b   1.000
_cell.length_c   1.000
_cell.angle_alpha   90.00
_cell.angle_beta   90.00
_cell.angle_gamma   90.00
#
_symmetry.space_group_name_H-M   'P 1'
#
loop_
_entity.id
_entity.type
_entity.pdbx_description
1 polymer ?
#
loop_
_entity_poly.entity_id
_entity_poly.type
_entity_poly.pdbx_seq_one_letter_code
_entity_poly.pdbx_strand_id
1 'polypeptide(L)'
;MSWPHTIILPVVLPLMTGALLLLVERRAARLAPALTMLSLLAQLVVAALLAAQAAQGPVQAYLLGNWQAPFGIALALDRLAGLMLVLTALVAIASLLYAHGRDANRGVHFHALFQFQLMGLNGAFLTADLFNLFVFFEVLLIASYGLLLHGCGKPRLRASIHYAVFNLAGSSLFLIAVAMLYGLTGTLNMADLAVRVPQLPDPDTLLIRSAALLLLVVFCVKAALLPLYFWLPETYGSATAPVAALFAIMTKVGVYTIARVYTLVFGDGGGAAANVAWPWLPALALGTLALGAVGTLASTRLRGLVAYLVVSSAGTLLLALGLGRTGTVAAGLFYLVHSTLMAAALFLIVDRVAALRGDAGDRLRPAPLADSRALLGAAFFFCAVAA
;
A
#
# COMPACT_ATOMS: atom_id res chain seq x y z
N MET A 1 -10.30 10.91 -27.32
CA MET A 1 -9.35 12.01 -27.07
C MET A 1 -8.51 11.64 -25.85
N SER A 2 -7.29 11.11 -26.05
CA SER A 2 -6.36 10.86 -24.95
C SER A 2 -5.77 12.21 -24.52
N TRP A 3 -6.29 12.78 -23.44
CA TRP A 3 -5.70 13.97 -22.84
C TRP A 3 -4.29 13.60 -22.33
N PRO A 4 -3.22 14.22 -22.85
CA PRO A 4 -1.85 13.77 -22.60
C PRO A 4 -1.42 13.83 -21.13
N HIS A 5 -2.17 14.56 -20.30
CA HIS A 5 -1.88 14.78 -18.88
C HIS A 5 -2.75 13.94 -17.93
N THR A 6 -3.54 12.97 -18.41
CA THR A 6 -4.40 12.18 -17.51
C THR A 6 -3.62 11.33 -16.52
N ILE A 7 -2.41 10.88 -16.89
CA ILE A 7 -1.57 9.99 -16.06
C ILE A 7 -1.11 10.66 -14.76
N ILE A 8 -0.95 11.99 -14.72
CA ILE A 8 -0.52 12.70 -13.50
C ILE A 8 -1.69 13.05 -12.56
N LEU A 9 -2.93 13.06 -13.07
CA LEU A 9 -4.11 13.44 -12.29
C LEU A 9 -4.27 12.62 -10.99
N PRO A 10 -4.01 11.30 -10.96
CA PRO A 10 -4.09 10.52 -9.72
C PRO A 10 -3.20 11.00 -8.57
N VAL A 11 -2.15 11.77 -8.88
CA VAL A 11 -1.23 12.37 -7.90
C VAL A 11 -1.63 13.82 -7.60
N VAL A 12 -1.90 14.62 -8.64
CA VAL A 12 -2.19 16.05 -8.51
C VAL A 12 -3.54 16.30 -7.85
N LEU A 13 -4.56 15.51 -8.19
CA LEU A 13 -5.91 15.68 -7.66
C LEU A 13 -5.95 15.54 -6.13
N PRO A 14 -5.45 14.45 -5.52
CA PRO A 14 -5.38 14.36 -4.06
C PRO A 14 -4.43 15.40 -3.44
N LEU A 15 -3.31 15.74 -4.08
CA LEU A 15 -2.41 16.80 -3.60
C LEU A 15 -3.13 18.14 -3.46
N MET A 16 -3.80 18.59 -4.52
CA MET A 16 -4.51 19.87 -4.55
C MET A 16 -5.70 19.86 -3.60
N THR A 17 -6.42 18.74 -3.52
CA THR A 17 -7.53 18.58 -2.57
C THR A 17 -7.02 18.64 -1.13
N GLY A 18 -5.94 17.93 -0.80
CA GLY A 18 -5.32 17.92 0.52
C GLY A 18 -4.83 19.31 0.94
N ALA A 19 -4.15 20.02 0.06
CA ALA A 19 -3.71 21.40 0.29
C ALA A 19 -4.88 22.36 0.53
N LEU A 20 -5.95 22.25 -0.28
CA LEU A 20 -7.17 23.04 -0.08
C LEU A 20 -7.84 22.72 1.26
N LEU A 21 -7.92 21.44 1.63
CA LEU A 21 -8.51 21.00 2.89
C LEU A 21 -7.72 21.54 4.10
N LEU A 22 -6.39 21.61 4.05
CA LEU A 22 -5.61 22.24 5.14
C LEU A 22 -6.04 23.69 5.41
N LEU A 23 -6.41 24.45 4.37
CA LEU A 23 -6.85 25.84 4.48
C LEU A 23 -8.33 25.95 4.93
N VAL A 24 -9.18 25.02 4.49
CA VAL A 24 -10.63 25.10 4.64
C VAL A 24 -11.14 24.36 5.87
N GLU A 25 -10.53 23.26 6.28
CA GLU A 25 -11.07 22.33 7.30
C GLU A 25 -11.29 23.00 8.66
N ARG A 26 -10.48 24.01 9.02
CA ARG A 26 -10.68 24.81 10.24
C ARG A 26 -11.82 25.83 10.12
N ARG A 27 -12.07 26.37 8.92
CA ARG A 27 -13.04 27.46 8.68
C ARG A 27 -14.42 26.94 8.29
N ALA A 28 -14.48 25.82 7.56
CA ALA A 28 -15.71 25.23 7.05
C ALA A 28 -15.66 23.70 7.14
N ALA A 29 -15.58 23.18 8.37
CA ALA A 29 -15.50 21.73 8.64
C ALA A 29 -16.62 20.91 7.97
N ARG A 30 -17.79 21.51 7.72
CA ARG A 30 -18.91 20.84 7.02
C ARG A 30 -18.63 20.59 5.53
N LEU A 31 -17.75 21.36 4.89
CA LEU A 31 -17.38 21.21 3.47
C LEU A 31 -16.30 20.15 3.26
N ALA A 32 -15.46 19.88 4.28
CA ALA A 32 -14.33 18.96 4.14
C ALA A 32 -14.73 17.53 3.71
N PRO A 33 -15.79 16.90 4.28
CA PRO A 33 -16.25 15.59 3.82
C PRO A 33 -16.74 15.60 2.36
N ALA A 34 -17.47 16.65 1.97
CA ALA A 34 -18.02 16.78 0.61
C ALA A 34 -16.91 16.95 -0.43
N LEU A 35 -15.93 17.82 -0.16
CA LEU A 35 -14.75 18.02 -1.02
C LEU A 35 -13.92 16.74 -1.14
N THR A 36 -13.72 16.03 -0.02
CA THR A 36 -12.99 14.76 -0.02
C THR A 36 -13.72 13.70 -0.85
N MET A 37 -15.04 13.59 -0.71
CA MET A 37 -15.86 12.65 -1.48
C MET A 37 -15.85 12.98 -2.97
N LEU A 38 -16.01 14.26 -3.33
CA LEU A 38 -15.95 14.70 -4.72
C LEU A 38 -14.61 14.36 -5.36
N SER A 39 -13.52 14.62 -4.64
CA SER A 39 -12.16 14.27 -5.04
C SER A 39 -12.00 12.75 -5.24
N LEU A 40 -12.52 11.92 -4.34
CA LEU A 40 -12.49 10.45 -4.49
C LEU A 40 -13.30 9.93 -5.67
N LEU A 41 -14.49 10.50 -5.93
CA LEU A 41 -15.30 10.12 -7.08
C LEU A 41 -14.61 10.50 -8.39
N ALA A 42 -14.04 11.71 -8.46
CA ALA A 42 -13.23 12.12 -9.60
C ALA A 42 -12.00 11.22 -9.78
N GLN A 43 -11.34 10.85 -8.67
CA GLN A 43 -10.21 9.92 -8.67
C GLN A 43 -10.61 8.54 -9.22
N LEU A 44 -11.78 8.01 -8.83
CA LEU A 44 -12.27 6.72 -9.33
C LEU A 44 -12.54 6.78 -10.84
N VAL A 45 -13.15 7.87 -11.33
CA VAL A 45 -13.38 8.06 -12.77
C VAL A 45 -12.05 8.11 -13.52
N VAL A 46 -11.08 8.90 -13.05
CA VAL A 46 -9.75 8.98 -13.67
C VAL A 46 -9.07 7.61 -13.64
N ALA A 47 -9.09 6.91 -12.50
CA ALA A 47 -8.48 5.59 -12.37
C ALA A 47 -9.12 4.56 -13.32
N ALA A 48 -10.45 4.57 -13.48
CA ALA A 48 -11.16 3.69 -14.40
C ALA A 48 -10.79 3.99 -15.88
N LEU A 49 -10.69 5.27 -16.24
CA LEU A 49 -10.25 5.67 -17.59
C LEU A 49 -8.81 5.23 -17.86
N LEU A 50 -7.89 5.43 -16.91
CA LEU A 50 -6.50 4.99 -17.02
C LEU A 50 -6.39 3.46 -17.08
N ALA A 51 -7.18 2.73 -16.29
CA ALA A 51 -7.21 1.27 -16.34
C ALA A 51 -7.73 0.75 -17.70
N ALA A 52 -8.77 1.36 -18.26
CA ALA A 52 -9.26 1.04 -19.60
C ALA A 52 -8.22 1.35 -20.69
N GLN A 53 -7.53 2.49 -20.57
CA GLN A 53 -6.43 2.87 -21.46
C GLN A 53 -5.26 1.88 -21.38
N ALA A 54 -4.89 1.45 -20.17
CA ALA A 54 -3.83 0.46 -19.95
C ALA A 54 -4.18 -0.95 -20.45
N ALA A 55 -5.47 -1.29 -20.52
CA ALA A 55 -5.92 -2.59 -21.03
C ALA A 55 -5.67 -2.74 -22.54
N GLN A 56 -5.82 -1.64 -23.29
CA GLN A 56 -5.89 -1.63 -24.76
C GLN A 56 -4.53 -1.51 -25.47
N GLY A 57 -3.45 -1.15 -24.77
CA GLY A 57 -2.19 -0.78 -25.42
C GLY A 57 -0.92 -1.13 -24.66
N PRO A 58 0.25 -0.77 -25.23
CA PRO A 58 1.54 -0.91 -24.56
C PRO A 58 1.64 -0.01 -23.33
N VAL A 59 2.68 -0.23 -22.51
CA VAL A 59 3.00 0.63 -21.36
C VAL A 59 3.17 2.07 -21.84
N GLN A 60 2.50 3.00 -21.17
CA GLN A 60 2.51 4.42 -21.53
C GLN A 60 3.36 5.20 -20.54
N ALA A 61 4.33 5.96 -21.05
CA ALA A 61 5.16 6.83 -20.23
C ALA A 61 4.69 8.28 -20.33
N TYR A 62 4.64 8.96 -19.18
CA TYR A 62 4.40 10.39 -19.06
C TYR A 62 5.64 11.06 -18.47
N LEU A 63 6.29 11.91 -19.26
CA LEU A 63 7.50 12.63 -18.86
C LEU A 63 7.12 13.93 -18.13
N LEU A 64 7.46 14.03 -16.85
CA LEU A 64 7.23 15.28 -16.12
C LEU A 64 8.15 16.38 -16.65
N GLY A 65 7.56 17.53 -16.95
CA GLY A 65 8.29 18.69 -17.47
C GLY A 65 8.84 18.50 -18.90
N ASN A 66 8.46 17.42 -19.59
CA ASN A 66 8.94 17.09 -20.94
C ASN A 66 10.47 16.93 -21.06
N TRP A 67 11.14 16.67 -19.94
CA TRP A 67 12.55 16.27 -19.94
C TRP A 67 12.66 14.82 -20.41
N GLN A 68 13.58 14.55 -21.33
CA GLN A 68 13.79 13.19 -21.80
C GLN A 68 14.36 12.29 -20.70
N ALA A 69 13.88 11.05 -20.63
CA ALA A 69 14.50 10.03 -19.80
C ALA A 69 15.96 9.82 -20.27
N PRO A 70 16.93 9.63 -19.35
CA PRO A 70 16.76 9.38 -17.92
C PRO A 70 16.80 10.63 -17.01
N PHE A 71 16.93 11.84 -17.55
CA PHE A 71 17.16 13.05 -16.75
C PHE A 71 15.91 13.62 -16.07
N GLY A 72 14.72 13.22 -16.55
CA GLY A 72 13.42 13.61 -16.00
C GLY A 72 12.71 12.48 -15.26
N ILE A 73 11.81 12.84 -14.34
CA ILE A 73 10.90 11.89 -13.68
C ILE A 73 9.87 11.42 -14.71
N ALA A 74 9.72 10.10 -14.84
CA ALA A 74 8.71 9.48 -15.66
C ALA A 74 7.65 8.78 -14.79
N LEU A 75 6.39 8.88 -15.20
CA LEU A 75 5.31 8.04 -14.71
C LEU A 75 4.99 6.98 -15.77
N ALA A 76 4.87 5.72 -15.38
CA ALA A 76 4.52 4.61 -16.27
C ALA A 76 3.14 4.06 -15.91
N LEU A 77 2.22 4.14 -16.87
CA LEU A 77 0.92 3.50 -16.79
C LEU A 77 0.96 2.15 -17.51
N ASP A 78 0.70 1.10 -16.77
CA ASP A 78 0.42 -0.23 -17.30
C ASP A 78 -0.77 -0.88 -16.59
N ARG A 79 -1.08 -2.12 -16.96
CA ARG A 79 -2.25 -2.86 -16.47
C ARG A 79 -2.24 -3.02 -14.94
N LEU A 80 -1.06 -3.26 -14.36
CA LEU A 80 -0.93 -3.44 -12.92
C LEU A 80 -1.12 -2.11 -12.19
N ALA A 81 -0.50 -1.03 -12.68
CA ALA A 81 -0.70 0.32 -12.13
C ALA A 81 -2.18 0.74 -12.21
N GLY A 82 -2.83 0.56 -13.36
CA GLY A 82 -4.25 0.85 -13.55
C GLY A 82 -5.15 0.09 -12.58
N LEU A 83 -4.89 -1.22 -12.38
CA LEU A 83 -5.59 -2.03 -11.39
C LEU A 83 -5.43 -1.47 -9.97
N MET A 84 -4.21 -1.12 -9.58
CA MET A 84 -3.92 -0.60 -8.23
C MET A 84 -4.58 0.76 -7.98
N LEU A 85 -4.64 1.64 -8.99
CA LEU A 85 -5.33 2.93 -8.88
C LEU A 85 -6.84 2.75 -8.63
N VAL A 86 -7.49 1.87 -9.39
CA VAL A 86 -8.92 1.58 -9.22
C VAL A 86 -9.18 0.95 -7.86
N LEU A 87 -8.39 -0.05 -7.47
CA LEU A 87 -8.52 -0.70 -6.18
C LEU A 87 -8.35 0.29 -5.02
N THR A 88 -7.35 1.18 -5.11
CA THR A 88 -7.11 2.22 -4.11
C THR A 88 -8.30 3.16 -3.99
N ALA A 89 -8.87 3.62 -5.11
CA ALA A 89 -10.04 4.49 -5.10
C ALA A 89 -11.27 3.82 -4.47
N LEU A 90 -11.53 2.54 -4.78
CA LEU A 90 -12.65 1.79 -4.21
C LEU A 90 -12.53 1.63 -2.69
N VAL A 91 -11.35 1.21 -2.20
CA VAL A 91 -11.07 1.09 -0.76
C VAL A 91 -11.21 2.46 -0.09
N ALA A 92 -10.66 3.52 -0.69
CA ALA A 92 -10.72 4.86 -0.15
C ALA A 92 -12.16 5.39 -0.02
N ILE A 93 -13.01 5.15 -1.03
CA ILE A 93 -14.43 5.52 -0.99
C ILE A 93 -15.14 4.75 0.12
N ALA A 94 -14.95 3.44 0.22
CA ALA A 94 -15.56 2.62 1.27
C ALA A 94 -15.14 3.09 2.68
N SER A 95 -13.85 3.37 2.88
CA SER A 95 -13.30 3.90 4.12
C SER A 95 -13.88 5.27 4.47
N LEU A 96 -14.00 6.18 3.51
CA LEU A 96 -14.55 7.53 3.74
C LEU A 96 -16.06 7.49 4.04
N LEU A 97 -16.82 6.66 3.32
CA LEU A 97 -18.25 6.46 3.57
C LEU A 97 -18.49 5.97 5.00
N TYR A 98 -17.65 5.05 5.49
CA TYR A 98 -17.73 4.59 6.87
C TYR A 98 -17.32 5.67 7.88
N ALA A 99 -16.30 6.48 7.57
CA ALA A 99 -15.82 7.53 8.46
C ALA A 99 -16.87 8.63 8.73
N HIS A 100 -17.84 8.80 7.82
CA HIS A 100 -18.84 9.87 7.86
C HIS A 100 -19.64 9.85 9.19
N GLY A 101 -19.56 10.95 9.93
CA GLY A 101 -20.33 11.19 11.16
C GLY A 101 -19.68 10.77 12.49
N ARG A 102 -18.84 9.72 12.53
CA ARG A 102 -18.26 9.21 13.81
C ARG A 102 -16.75 9.43 13.92
N ASP A 103 -15.98 8.94 12.96
CA ASP A 103 -14.51 8.92 13.07
C ASP A 103 -13.85 10.14 12.45
N ALA A 104 -14.43 10.73 11.40
CA ALA A 104 -13.88 11.92 10.75
C ALA A 104 -13.77 13.14 11.70
N ASN A 105 -14.66 13.26 12.68
CA ASN A 105 -14.70 14.39 13.62
C ASN A 105 -13.80 14.23 14.86
N ARG A 106 -13.07 13.12 15.01
CA ARG A 106 -12.30 12.80 16.22
C ARG A 106 -10.91 13.46 16.30
N GLY A 107 -10.53 14.25 15.30
CA GLY A 107 -9.21 14.89 15.23
C GLY A 107 -9.15 15.89 14.08
N VAL A 108 -8.12 16.73 14.09
CA VAL A 108 -7.91 17.76 13.07
C VAL A 108 -7.14 17.14 11.89
N HIS A 109 -7.44 17.58 10.67
CA HIS A 109 -6.69 17.23 9.46
C HIS A 109 -6.88 15.79 8.93
N PHE A 110 -7.92 15.07 9.36
CA PHE A 110 -8.23 13.74 8.84
C PHE A 110 -8.36 13.75 7.31
N HIS A 111 -9.17 14.67 6.79
CA HIS A 111 -9.46 14.73 5.35
C HIS A 111 -8.22 15.11 4.54
N ALA A 112 -7.41 16.07 5.03
CA ALA A 112 -6.17 16.46 4.38
C ALA A 112 -5.15 15.30 4.36
N LEU A 113 -4.92 14.66 5.50
CA LEU A 113 -3.99 13.52 5.61
C LEU A 113 -4.46 12.32 4.77
N PHE A 114 -5.78 12.08 4.72
CA PHE A 114 -6.36 11.04 3.86
C PHE A 114 -6.05 11.30 2.39
N GLN A 115 -6.14 12.56 1.93
CA GLN A 115 -5.76 12.93 0.57
C GLN A 115 -4.25 12.80 0.31
N PHE A 116 -3.39 13.22 1.25
CA PHE A 116 -1.93 13.00 1.10
C PHE A 116 -1.55 11.52 1.08
N GLN A 117 -2.27 10.66 1.84
CA GLN A 117 -2.10 9.21 1.77
C GLN A 117 -2.36 8.71 0.34
N LEU A 118 -3.45 9.17 -0.28
CA LEU A 118 -3.82 8.78 -1.64
C LEU A 118 -2.82 9.31 -2.68
N MET A 119 -2.35 10.55 -2.53
CA MET A 119 -1.28 11.09 -3.37
C MET A 119 -0.06 10.17 -3.35
N GLY A 120 0.42 9.79 -2.15
CA GLY A 120 1.58 8.91 -2.02
C GLY A 120 1.33 7.51 -2.58
N LEU A 121 0.16 6.91 -2.33
CA LEU A 121 -0.21 5.60 -2.89
C LEU A 121 -0.25 5.61 -4.43
N ASN A 122 -0.98 6.55 -5.02
CA ASN A 122 -1.12 6.64 -6.48
C ASN A 122 0.21 6.98 -7.14
N GLY A 123 1.02 7.84 -6.52
CA GLY A 123 2.35 8.15 -6.99
C GLY A 123 3.28 6.94 -6.99
N ALA A 124 3.26 6.15 -5.92
CA ALA A 124 4.05 4.91 -5.83
C ALA A 124 3.67 3.86 -6.89
N PHE A 125 2.39 3.80 -7.28
CA PHE A 125 1.93 2.91 -8.35
C PHE A 125 2.19 3.42 -9.78
N LEU A 126 2.49 4.72 -9.94
CA LEU A 126 2.71 5.32 -11.25
C LEU A 126 4.18 5.63 -11.52
N THR A 127 5.01 5.81 -10.50
CA THR A 127 6.41 6.20 -10.69
C THR A 127 7.21 5.13 -11.44
N ALA A 128 8.04 5.58 -12.38
CA ALA A 128 9.02 4.76 -13.09
C ALA A 128 10.46 5.08 -12.64
N ASP A 129 10.63 5.75 -11.51
CA ASP A 129 11.91 6.16 -10.94
C ASP A 129 12.01 5.73 -9.47
N LEU A 130 13.14 5.14 -9.08
CA LEU A 130 13.36 4.59 -7.73
C LEU A 130 13.48 5.67 -6.64
N PHE A 131 14.08 6.82 -6.95
CA PHE A 131 14.15 7.91 -5.99
C PHE A 131 12.78 8.55 -5.79
N ASN A 132 12.04 8.74 -6.87
CA ASN A 132 10.68 9.26 -6.77
C ASN A 132 9.73 8.24 -6.09
N LEU A 133 9.97 6.93 -6.23
CA LEU A 133 9.31 5.89 -5.43
C LEU A 133 9.58 6.05 -3.93
N PHE A 134 10.84 6.31 -3.55
CA PHE A 134 11.20 6.66 -2.18
C PHE A 134 10.44 7.90 -1.68
N VAL A 135 10.38 8.97 -2.48
CA VAL A 135 9.64 10.19 -2.11
C VAL A 135 8.16 9.89 -1.87
N PHE A 136 7.51 9.12 -2.75
CA PHE A 136 6.12 8.73 -2.55
C PHE A 136 5.91 7.80 -1.34
N PHE A 137 6.89 6.95 -1.02
CA PHE A 137 6.90 6.18 0.21
C PHE A 137 6.95 7.08 1.45
N GLU A 138 7.78 8.12 1.46
CA GLU A 138 7.82 9.04 2.60
C GLU A 138 6.53 9.85 2.72
N VAL A 139 5.95 10.31 1.60
CA VAL A 139 4.66 11.03 1.61
C VAL A 139 3.55 10.15 2.18
N LEU A 140 3.42 8.89 1.73
CA LEU A 140 2.39 7.98 2.25
C LEU A 140 2.66 7.55 3.70
N LEU A 141 3.91 7.52 4.16
CA LEU A 141 4.24 7.16 5.55
C LEU A 141 3.98 8.30 6.52
N ILE A 142 4.36 9.52 6.17
CA ILE A 142 4.11 10.69 7.01
C ILE A 142 2.61 10.92 7.16
N ALA A 143 1.85 10.78 6.07
CA ALA A 143 0.39 10.83 6.10
C ALA A 143 -0.19 9.72 7.00
N SER A 144 0.32 8.49 6.91
CA SER A 144 -0.18 7.35 7.70
C SER A 144 0.13 7.51 9.19
N TYR A 145 1.28 8.08 9.57
CA TYR A 145 1.59 8.41 10.95
C TYR A 145 0.57 9.39 11.53
N GLY A 146 0.25 10.45 10.79
CA GLY A 146 -0.79 11.40 11.18
C GLY A 146 -2.18 10.75 11.32
N LEU A 147 -2.56 9.91 10.35
CA LEU A 147 -3.84 9.20 10.38
C LEU A 147 -3.93 8.17 11.52
N LEU A 148 -2.82 7.55 11.91
CA LEU A 148 -2.79 6.59 13.01
C LEU A 148 -2.98 7.27 14.38
N LEU A 149 -2.45 8.48 14.53
CA LEU A 149 -2.64 9.31 15.73
C LEU A 149 -4.06 9.89 15.84
N HIS A 150 -4.85 9.83 14.77
CA HIS A 150 -6.20 10.36 14.71
C HIS A 150 -7.13 9.72 15.77
N GLY A 151 -7.89 10.57 16.48
CA GLY A 151 -8.77 10.19 17.58
C GLY A 151 -8.09 9.96 18.93
N CYS A 152 -6.77 10.19 19.02
CA CYS A 152 -5.96 10.19 20.26
C CYS A 152 -5.98 8.85 21.04
N GLY A 153 -5.02 8.70 21.97
CA GLY A 153 -4.97 7.57 22.92
C GLY A 153 -3.59 6.95 23.08
N LYS A 154 -3.26 6.52 24.30
CA LYS A 154 -1.95 5.91 24.64
C LYS A 154 -1.57 4.73 23.73
N PRO A 155 -2.48 3.78 23.41
CA PRO A 155 -2.14 2.65 22.53
C PRO A 155 -1.76 3.11 21.11
N ARG A 156 -2.45 4.11 20.57
CA ARG A 156 -2.20 4.66 19.23
C ARG A 156 -0.88 5.41 19.16
N LEU A 157 -0.56 6.19 20.18
CA LEU A 157 0.72 6.89 20.25
C LEU A 157 1.89 5.90 20.28
N ARG A 158 1.81 4.87 21.13
CA ARG A 158 2.83 3.81 21.20
C ARG A 158 3.00 3.10 19.86
N ALA A 159 1.89 2.66 19.26
CA ALA A 159 1.90 2.00 17.96
C ALA A 159 2.48 2.91 16.87
N SER A 160 2.13 4.20 16.87
CA SER A 160 2.63 5.16 15.88
C SER A 160 4.11 5.45 16.00
N ILE A 161 4.66 5.54 17.21
CA ILE A 161 6.10 5.72 17.40
C ILE A 161 6.85 4.47 16.92
N HIS A 162 6.39 3.27 17.32
CA HIS A 162 6.99 2.02 16.87
C HIS A 162 6.96 1.89 15.33
N TYR A 163 5.79 2.16 14.74
CA TYR A 163 5.57 2.17 13.30
C TYR A 163 6.50 3.16 12.57
N ALA A 164 6.61 4.39 13.08
CA ALA A 164 7.43 5.44 12.47
C ALA A 164 8.93 5.13 12.55
N VAL A 165 9.43 4.72 13.71
CA VAL A 165 10.85 4.38 13.89
C VAL A 165 11.24 3.20 12.99
N PHE A 166 10.42 2.14 12.95
CA PHE A 166 10.69 0.97 12.14
C PHE A 166 10.70 1.29 10.63
N ASN A 167 9.73 2.09 10.18
CA ASN A 167 9.64 2.46 8.77
C ASN A 167 10.71 3.46 8.35
N LEU A 168 11.10 4.39 9.23
CA LEU A 168 12.19 5.32 8.97
C LEU A 168 13.53 4.58 8.83
N ALA A 169 13.77 3.55 9.65
CA ALA A 169 14.95 2.68 9.50
C ALA A 169 14.95 1.97 8.13
N GLY A 170 13.80 1.44 7.70
CA GLY A 170 13.64 0.87 6.35
C GLY A 170 13.87 1.90 5.24
N SER A 171 13.42 3.13 5.43
CA SER A 171 13.61 4.23 4.48
C SER A 171 15.08 4.67 4.38
N SER A 172 15.84 4.64 5.48
CA SER A 172 17.30 4.84 5.44
C SER A 172 18.00 3.75 4.63
N LEU A 173 17.59 2.49 4.77
CA LEU A 173 18.11 1.38 3.94
C LEU A 173 17.75 1.56 2.46
N PHE A 174 16.55 2.10 2.15
CA PHE A 174 16.16 2.45 0.79
C PHE A 174 17.17 3.42 0.16
N LEU A 175 17.48 4.52 0.86
CA LEU A 175 18.41 5.54 0.37
C LEU A 175 19.81 4.96 0.13
N ILE A 176 20.28 4.06 1.01
CA ILE A 176 21.56 3.37 0.80
C ILE A 176 21.52 2.51 -0.47
N ALA A 177 20.48 1.70 -0.65
CA ALA A 177 20.33 0.84 -1.83
C ALA A 177 20.28 1.66 -3.13
N VAL A 178 19.53 2.77 -3.12
CA VAL A 178 19.42 3.69 -4.26
C VAL A 178 20.74 4.42 -4.53
N ALA A 179 21.45 4.87 -3.49
CA ALA A 179 22.75 5.51 -3.65
C ALA A 179 23.77 4.55 -4.28
N MET A 180 23.76 3.27 -3.88
CA MET A 180 24.58 2.24 -4.51
C MET A 180 24.21 2.03 -5.98
N LEU A 181 22.91 1.92 -6.30
CA LEU A 181 22.45 1.77 -7.68
C LEU A 181 22.86 2.96 -8.55
N TYR A 182 22.68 4.17 -8.05
CA TYR A 182 23.08 5.39 -8.75
C TYR A 182 24.60 5.46 -8.94
N GLY A 183 25.37 5.10 -7.91
CA GLY A 183 26.84 5.07 -8.00
C GLY A 183 27.37 4.11 -9.06
N LEU A 184 26.70 2.98 -9.28
CA LEU A 184 27.08 1.98 -10.27
C LEU A 184 26.57 2.30 -11.68
N THR A 185 25.32 2.76 -11.80
CA THR A 185 24.64 2.86 -13.11
C THR A 185 24.52 4.30 -13.63
N GLY A 186 24.65 5.30 -12.75
CA GLY A 186 24.47 6.72 -13.07
C GLY A 186 23.02 7.14 -13.30
N THR A 187 22.04 6.28 -13.00
CA THR A 187 20.62 6.52 -13.29
C THR A 187 19.74 5.86 -12.22
N LEU A 188 18.52 6.38 -12.03
CA LEU A 188 17.51 5.81 -11.13
C LEU A 188 16.17 5.56 -11.81
N ASN A 189 16.10 5.87 -13.11
CA ASN A 189 14.98 5.52 -13.95
C ASN A 189 14.97 4.00 -14.16
N MET A 190 13.86 3.35 -13.82
CA MET A 190 13.77 1.88 -13.84
C MET A 190 13.96 1.29 -15.23
N ALA A 191 13.55 1.99 -16.30
CA ALA A 191 13.74 1.51 -17.66
C ALA A 191 15.21 1.57 -18.10
N ASP A 192 15.92 2.64 -17.73
CA ASP A 192 17.36 2.78 -17.99
C ASP A 192 18.17 1.80 -17.13
N LEU A 193 17.78 1.59 -15.87
CA LEU A 193 18.36 0.56 -15.00
C LEU A 193 18.26 -0.85 -15.62
N ALA A 194 17.12 -1.20 -16.23
CA ALA A 194 16.94 -2.49 -16.88
C ALA A 194 17.90 -2.71 -18.07
N VAL A 195 18.40 -1.63 -18.68
CA VAL A 195 19.38 -1.69 -19.78
C VAL A 195 20.82 -1.65 -19.26
N ARG A 196 21.10 -0.88 -18.21
CA ARG A 196 22.48 -0.68 -17.70
C ARG A 196 22.95 -1.76 -16.73
N VAL A 197 22.08 -2.26 -15.85
CA VAL A 197 22.43 -3.31 -14.87
C VAL A 197 23.09 -4.53 -15.53
N PRO A 198 22.61 -5.03 -16.70
CA PRO A 198 23.21 -6.19 -17.35
C PRO A 198 24.57 -5.90 -18.01
N GLN A 199 24.92 -4.63 -18.21
CA GLN A 199 26.16 -4.17 -18.85
C GLN A 199 27.27 -3.86 -17.84
N LEU A 200 26.99 -3.99 -16.53
CA LEU A 200 27.97 -3.75 -15.49
C LEU A 200 29.13 -4.76 -15.58
N PRO A 201 30.38 -4.32 -15.35
CA PRO A 201 31.54 -5.18 -15.42
C PRO A 201 31.58 -6.14 -14.21
N ASP A 202 32.26 -7.28 -14.37
CA ASP A 202 32.34 -8.34 -13.35
C ASP A 202 32.74 -7.88 -11.93
N PRO A 203 33.69 -6.93 -11.74
CA PRO A 203 34.08 -6.45 -10.40
C PRO A 203 32.91 -5.86 -9.60
N ASP A 204 31.90 -5.32 -10.26
CA ASP A 204 30.76 -4.65 -9.61
C ASP A 204 29.63 -5.63 -9.23
N THR A 205 29.75 -6.91 -9.61
CA THR A 205 28.74 -7.97 -9.39
C THR A 205 28.30 -8.05 -7.93
N LEU A 206 29.25 -7.97 -6.98
CA LEU A 206 28.93 -8.07 -5.56
C LEU A 206 28.14 -6.85 -5.07
N LEU A 207 28.51 -5.65 -5.54
CA LEU A 207 27.86 -4.40 -5.16
C LEU A 207 26.44 -4.33 -5.72
N ILE A 208 26.22 -4.70 -6.99
CA ILE A 208 24.88 -4.68 -7.59
C ILE A 208 23.95 -5.71 -6.95
N ARG A 209 24.45 -6.92 -6.64
CA ARG A 209 23.67 -7.94 -5.89
C ARG A 209 23.33 -7.46 -4.49
N SER A 210 24.25 -6.79 -3.81
CA SER A 210 24.02 -6.24 -2.48
C SER A 210 22.97 -5.13 -2.51
N ALA A 211 23.05 -4.21 -3.48
CA ALA A 211 22.05 -3.16 -3.67
C ALA A 211 20.67 -3.75 -3.98
N ALA A 212 20.61 -4.77 -4.85
CA ALA A 212 19.38 -5.48 -5.16
C ALA A 212 18.81 -6.23 -3.93
N LEU A 213 19.62 -6.87 -3.09
CA LEU A 213 19.13 -7.52 -1.87
C LEU A 213 18.72 -6.52 -0.78
N LEU A 214 19.42 -5.40 -0.64
CA LEU A 214 19.02 -4.33 0.28
C LEU A 214 17.66 -3.75 -0.13
N LEU A 215 17.44 -3.51 -1.42
CA LEU A 215 16.14 -3.08 -1.93
C LEU A 215 15.04 -4.11 -1.66
N LEU A 216 15.37 -5.41 -1.69
CA LEU A 216 14.43 -6.49 -1.38
C LEU A 216 13.99 -6.41 0.08
N VAL A 217 14.96 -6.26 0.99
CA VAL A 217 14.69 -6.08 2.43
C VAL A 217 13.77 -4.89 2.66
N VAL A 218 14.02 -3.76 1.99
CA VAL A 218 13.20 -2.56 2.10
C VAL A 218 11.76 -2.79 1.63
N PHE A 219 11.56 -3.46 0.51
CA PHE A 219 10.19 -3.78 0.07
C PHE A 219 9.52 -4.85 0.93
N CYS A 220 10.28 -5.79 1.48
CA CYS A 220 9.81 -6.76 2.47
C CYS A 220 9.37 -6.10 3.78
N VAL A 221 10.05 -5.03 4.22
CA VAL A 221 9.59 -4.17 5.33
C VAL A 221 8.20 -3.62 5.02
N LYS A 222 8.00 -3.05 3.82
CA LYS A 222 6.71 -2.47 3.40
C LYS A 222 5.61 -3.51 3.21
N ALA A 223 5.97 -4.70 2.73
CA ALA A 223 5.05 -5.81 2.52
C ALA A 223 4.76 -6.61 3.82
N ALA A 224 5.46 -6.32 4.92
CA ALA A 224 5.37 -7.07 6.18
C ALA A 224 5.66 -8.57 6.00
N LEU A 225 6.72 -8.90 5.26
CA LEU A 225 7.21 -10.28 5.10
C LEU A 225 8.11 -10.66 6.30
N LEU A 226 8.11 -11.93 6.71
CA LEU A 226 9.04 -12.48 7.70
C LEU A 226 10.50 -12.12 7.35
N PRO A 227 11.34 -11.69 8.31
CA PRO A 227 11.06 -11.47 9.74
C PRO A 227 10.63 -10.04 10.08
N LEU A 228 10.14 -9.26 9.12
CA LEU A 228 9.97 -7.80 9.21
C LEU A 228 8.51 -7.37 9.42
N TYR A 229 7.61 -8.29 9.74
CA TYR A 229 6.16 -8.05 9.83
C TYR A 229 5.70 -7.41 11.16
N PHE A 230 6.58 -7.37 12.18
CA PHE A 230 6.23 -7.09 13.57
C PHE A 230 5.53 -5.73 13.81
N TRP A 231 5.78 -4.74 12.94
CA TRP A 231 5.14 -3.44 13.05
C TRP A 231 3.64 -3.46 12.71
N LEU A 232 3.19 -4.38 11.85
CA LEU A 232 1.86 -4.31 11.23
C LEU A 232 0.72 -4.64 12.21
N PRO A 233 0.73 -5.78 12.94
CA PRO A 233 -0.41 -6.16 13.78
C PRO A 233 -0.79 -5.12 14.83
N GLU A 234 0.21 -4.54 15.51
CA GLU A 234 0.00 -3.52 16.54
C GLU A 234 -0.52 -2.20 15.91
N THR A 235 0.04 -1.80 14.77
CA THR A 235 -0.33 -0.58 14.04
C THR A 235 -1.78 -0.63 13.57
N TYR A 236 -2.15 -1.70 12.87
CA TYR A 236 -3.48 -1.80 12.24
C TYR A 236 -4.55 -2.09 13.29
N GLY A 237 -4.22 -2.87 14.33
CA GLY A 237 -5.12 -3.14 15.45
C GLY A 237 -5.47 -1.88 16.26
N SER A 238 -4.58 -0.88 16.28
CA SER A 238 -4.74 0.36 17.06
C SER A 238 -5.43 1.49 16.30
N ALA A 239 -5.37 1.47 14.96
CA ALA A 239 -5.94 2.50 14.11
C ALA A 239 -7.47 2.65 14.26
N THR A 240 -8.03 3.77 13.80
CA THR A 240 -9.48 3.87 13.56
C THR A 240 -9.86 2.96 12.40
N ALA A 241 -11.09 2.48 12.34
CA ALA A 241 -11.51 1.52 11.33
C ALA A 241 -11.36 2.04 9.88
N PRO A 242 -11.74 3.29 9.55
CA PRO A 242 -11.46 3.86 8.22
C PRO A 242 -9.99 3.86 7.84
N VAL A 243 -9.13 4.17 8.81
CA VAL A 243 -7.67 4.25 8.59
C VAL A 243 -7.10 2.85 8.42
N ALA A 244 -7.51 1.88 9.25
CA ALA A 244 -7.10 0.48 9.09
C ALA A 244 -7.57 -0.12 7.76
N ALA A 245 -8.80 0.21 7.33
CA ALA A 245 -9.34 -0.22 6.05
C ALA A 245 -8.56 0.39 4.88
N LEU A 246 -8.20 1.67 4.94
CA LEU A 246 -7.29 2.28 3.94
C LEU A 246 -5.90 1.62 4.00
N PHE A 247 -5.37 1.34 5.18
CA PHE A 247 -4.06 0.72 5.35
C PHE A 247 -3.98 -0.68 4.73
N ALA A 248 -5.10 -1.38 4.51
CA ALA A 248 -5.12 -2.67 3.81
C ALA A 248 -4.47 -2.61 2.41
N ILE A 249 -4.43 -1.45 1.75
CA ILE A 249 -3.72 -1.27 0.47
C ILE A 249 -2.20 -1.08 0.64
N MET A 250 -1.74 -0.60 1.80
CA MET A 250 -0.35 -0.19 1.99
C MET A 250 0.64 -1.36 1.90
N THR A 251 0.28 -2.53 2.41
CA THR A 251 1.12 -3.74 2.24
C THR A 251 1.23 -4.16 0.78
N LYS A 252 0.18 -3.90 -0.02
CA LYS A 252 0.17 -4.22 -1.45
C LYS A 252 1.11 -3.33 -2.25
N VAL A 253 1.45 -2.15 -1.74
CA VAL A 253 2.50 -1.31 -2.33
C VAL A 253 3.84 -2.04 -2.30
N GLY A 254 4.23 -2.65 -1.17
CA GLY A 254 5.47 -3.42 -1.09
C GLY A 254 5.50 -4.63 -2.03
N VAL A 255 4.37 -5.35 -2.11
CA VAL A 255 4.21 -6.47 -3.07
C VAL A 255 4.32 -5.99 -4.51
N TYR A 256 3.66 -4.86 -4.83
CA TYR A 256 3.69 -4.24 -6.14
C TYR A 256 5.11 -3.80 -6.54
N THR A 257 5.88 -3.20 -5.63
CA THR A 257 7.24 -2.76 -5.94
C THR A 257 8.19 -3.94 -6.11
N ILE A 258 8.01 -5.04 -5.37
CA ILE A 258 8.74 -6.28 -5.61
C ILE A 258 8.41 -6.80 -7.02
N ALA A 259 7.12 -6.91 -7.36
CA ALA A 259 6.69 -7.36 -8.67
C ALA A 259 7.26 -6.47 -9.79
N ARG A 260 7.26 -5.15 -9.62
CA ARG A 260 7.75 -4.20 -10.63
C ARG A 260 9.26 -4.26 -10.80
N VAL A 261 10.02 -4.07 -9.72
CA VAL A 261 11.47 -3.87 -9.79
C VAL A 261 12.19 -5.19 -10.08
N TYR A 262 11.76 -6.31 -9.50
CA TYR A 262 12.44 -7.60 -9.72
C TYR A 262 12.05 -8.31 -11.01
N THR A 263 10.96 -7.91 -11.66
CA THR A 263 10.69 -8.41 -13.02
C THR A 263 11.33 -7.53 -14.09
N LEU A 264 11.38 -6.20 -13.87
CA LEU A 264 11.91 -5.26 -14.85
C LEU A 264 13.43 -5.11 -14.78
N VAL A 265 13.98 -4.78 -13.60
CA VAL A 265 15.41 -4.43 -13.43
C VAL A 265 16.25 -5.67 -13.11
N PHE A 266 15.75 -6.52 -12.21
CA PHE A 266 16.46 -7.72 -11.73
C PHE A 266 15.80 -9.03 -12.22
N GLY A 267 15.09 -8.99 -13.34
CA GLY A 267 14.49 -10.19 -13.95
C GLY A 267 15.52 -11.04 -14.69
N ASP A 268 15.07 -11.88 -15.63
CA ASP A 268 15.93 -12.75 -16.44
C ASP A 268 17.02 -11.98 -17.19
N GLY A 269 16.70 -10.74 -17.61
CA GLY A 269 17.63 -9.85 -18.29
C GLY A 269 18.63 -9.15 -17.37
N GLY A 270 18.51 -9.24 -16.03
CA GLY A 270 19.25 -8.41 -15.05
C GLY A 270 20.74 -8.71 -14.88
N GLY A 271 21.37 -9.41 -15.82
CA GLY A 271 22.78 -9.78 -15.80
C GLY A 271 23.24 -10.43 -14.49
N ALA A 272 24.29 -9.86 -13.89
CA ALA A 272 24.88 -10.41 -12.67
C ALA A 272 23.91 -10.43 -11.47
N ALA A 273 22.91 -9.55 -11.43
CA ALA A 273 21.89 -9.48 -10.37
C ALA A 273 20.54 -10.12 -10.75
N ALA A 274 20.49 -10.83 -11.89
CA ALA A 274 19.28 -11.49 -12.37
C ALA A 274 18.69 -12.44 -11.31
N ASN A 275 17.38 -12.35 -11.11
CA ASN A 275 16.58 -13.26 -10.32
C ASN A 275 17.00 -13.41 -8.85
N VAL A 276 17.74 -12.43 -8.31
CA VAL A 276 18.32 -12.50 -6.96
C VAL A 276 17.28 -12.63 -5.84
N ALA A 277 16.05 -12.17 -6.06
CA ALA A 277 14.97 -12.24 -5.05
C ALA A 277 14.22 -13.59 -5.03
N TRP A 278 14.04 -14.23 -6.18
CA TRP A 278 13.13 -15.37 -6.33
C TRP A 278 13.49 -16.58 -5.46
N PRO A 279 14.77 -16.92 -5.21
CA PRO A 279 15.12 -18.03 -4.30
C PRO A 279 14.65 -17.83 -2.85
N TRP A 280 14.55 -16.58 -2.40
CA TRP A 280 14.22 -16.25 -1.00
C TRP A 280 12.72 -16.14 -0.75
N LEU A 281 11.99 -15.62 -1.73
CA LEU A 281 10.58 -15.25 -1.55
C LEU A 281 9.68 -16.42 -1.15
N PRO A 282 9.73 -17.63 -1.76
CA PRO A 282 8.86 -18.74 -1.37
C PRO A 282 9.04 -19.16 0.09
N ALA A 283 10.29 -19.28 0.57
CA ALA A 283 10.58 -19.69 1.93
C ALA A 283 10.12 -18.65 2.96
N LEU A 284 10.43 -17.37 2.70
CA LEU A 284 10.00 -16.28 3.57
C LEU A 284 8.47 -16.12 3.55
N ALA A 285 7.83 -16.29 2.40
CA ALA A 285 6.38 -16.22 2.24
C ALA A 285 5.65 -17.34 2.98
N LEU A 286 6.14 -18.58 2.88
CA LEU A 286 5.62 -19.72 3.66
C LEU A 286 5.81 -19.51 5.16
N GLY A 287 6.97 -19.02 5.60
CA GLY A 287 7.19 -18.66 6.99
C GLY A 287 6.25 -17.54 7.47
N THR A 288 6.00 -16.54 6.63
CA THR A 288 5.05 -15.45 6.90
C THR A 288 3.62 -15.98 7.03
N LEU A 289 3.22 -16.89 6.15
CA LEU A 289 1.92 -17.56 6.20
C LEU A 289 1.75 -18.37 7.49
N ALA A 290 2.75 -19.15 7.86
CA ALA A 290 2.73 -19.95 9.08
C ALA A 290 2.58 -19.05 10.32
N LEU A 291 3.38 -17.98 10.42
CA LEU A 291 3.27 -17.05 11.55
C LEU A 291 1.99 -16.20 11.52
N GLY A 292 1.51 -15.82 10.33
CA GLY A 292 0.24 -15.15 10.16
C GLY A 292 -0.92 -16.01 10.64
N ALA A 293 -0.92 -17.31 10.33
CA ALA A 293 -1.90 -18.26 10.81
C ALA A 293 -1.84 -18.43 12.34
N VAL A 294 -0.64 -18.62 12.90
CA VAL A 294 -0.44 -18.70 14.37
C VAL A 294 -0.93 -17.42 15.05
N GLY A 295 -0.58 -16.25 14.53
CA GLY A 295 -1.00 -14.97 15.07
C GLY A 295 -2.51 -14.74 14.97
N THR A 296 -3.15 -15.23 13.90
CA THR A 296 -4.61 -15.20 13.73
C THR A 296 -5.29 -16.05 14.81
N LEU A 297 -4.80 -17.27 15.06
CA LEU A 297 -5.34 -18.18 16.09
C LEU A 297 -5.05 -17.70 17.52
N ALA A 298 -3.89 -17.08 17.75
CA ALA A 298 -3.49 -16.56 19.06
C ALA A 298 -4.08 -15.17 19.38
N SER A 299 -4.74 -14.53 18.42
CA SER A 299 -5.31 -13.20 18.60
C SER A 299 -6.41 -13.22 19.66
N THR A 300 -6.37 -12.25 20.58
CA THR A 300 -7.39 -12.05 21.64
C THR A 300 -8.38 -10.94 21.32
N ARG A 301 -8.17 -10.23 20.21
CA ARG A 301 -9.00 -9.13 19.73
C ARG A 301 -9.28 -9.28 18.25
N LEU A 302 -10.49 -8.95 17.83
CA LEU A 302 -10.95 -9.03 16.44
C LEU A 302 -10.10 -8.18 15.50
N ARG A 303 -9.73 -6.95 15.90
CA ARG A 303 -8.89 -6.08 15.04
C ARG A 303 -7.48 -6.63 14.86
N GLY A 304 -6.92 -7.22 15.92
CA GLY A 304 -5.62 -7.91 15.84
C GLY A 304 -5.69 -9.13 14.93
N LEU A 305 -6.77 -9.90 15.01
CA LEU A 305 -7.02 -11.05 14.13
C LEU A 305 -7.03 -10.61 12.66
N VAL A 306 -7.80 -9.57 12.30
CA VAL A 306 -7.82 -9.04 10.93
C VAL A 306 -6.45 -8.54 10.49
N ALA A 307 -5.67 -7.92 11.39
CA ALA A 307 -4.32 -7.48 11.07
C ALA A 307 -3.37 -8.66 10.75
N TYR A 308 -3.49 -9.80 11.44
CA TYR A 308 -2.76 -11.02 11.08
C TYR A 308 -3.24 -11.65 9.77
N LEU A 309 -4.53 -11.56 9.43
CA LEU A 309 -5.01 -11.95 8.10
C LEU A 309 -4.37 -11.11 6.98
N VAL A 310 -4.11 -9.81 7.21
CA VAL A 310 -3.37 -8.98 6.26
C VAL A 310 -1.93 -9.47 6.08
N VAL A 311 -1.27 -9.91 7.15
CA VAL A 311 0.08 -10.52 7.08
C VAL A 311 0.04 -11.81 6.28
N SER A 312 -0.91 -12.71 6.55
CA SER A 312 -1.13 -13.94 5.77
C SER A 312 -1.40 -13.66 4.30
N SER A 313 -2.18 -12.63 4.00
CA SER A 313 -2.47 -12.20 2.64
C SER A 313 -1.21 -11.68 1.91
N ALA A 314 -0.34 -10.94 2.60
CA ALA A 314 0.95 -10.53 2.02
C ALA A 314 1.86 -11.73 1.73
N GLY A 315 1.92 -12.70 2.65
CA GLY A 315 2.62 -13.97 2.44
C GLY A 315 2.08 -14.75 1.24
N THR A 316 0.76 -14.89 1.11
CA THR A 316 0.11 -15.55 -0.03
C THR A 316 0.51 -14.92 -1.36
N LEU A 317 0.47 -13.59 -1.44
CA LEU A 317 0.83 -12.86 -2.66
C LEU A 317 2.30 -13.03 -3.01
N LEU A 318 3.20 -12.91 -2.04
CA LEU A 318 4.63 -13.05 -2.26
C LEU A 318 5.03 -14.49 -2.58
N LEU A 319 4.29 -15.50 -2.09
CA LEU A 319 4.46 -16.88 -2.53
C LEU A 319 4.05 -17.03 -4.00
N ALA A 320 2.88 -16.50 -4.37
CA ALA A 320 2.37 -16.58 -5.75
C ALA A 320 3.33 -15.91 -6.76
N LEU A 321 3.91 -14.77 -6.39
CA LEU A 321 4.95 -14.08 -7.16
C LEU A 321 6.28 -14.82 -7.14
N GLY A 322 6.73 -15.29 -5.98
CA GLY A 322 8.01 -15.99 -5.81
C GLY A 322 8.11 -17.31 -6.55
N LEU A 323 6.98 -17.96 -6.85
CA LEU A 323 6.95 -19.15 -7.71
C LEU A 323 7.21 -18.84 -9.19
N GLY A 324 7.10 -17.57 -9.63
CA GLY A 324 7.55 -17.10 -10.95
C GLY A 324 6.78 -17.66 -12.15
N ARG A 325 5.70 -18.42 -11.96
CA ARG A 325 4.90 -19.00 -13.06
C ARG A 325 3.78 -18.05 -13.46
N THR A 326 3.53 -17.91 -14.76
CA THR A 326 2.45 -17.03 -15.28
C THR A 326 1.10 -17.32 -14.63
N GLY A 327 0.76 -18.60 -14.45
CA GLY A 327 -0.49 -19.01 -13.78
C GLY A 327 -0.55 -18.63 -12.30
N THR A 328 0.57 -18.74 -11.57
CA THR A 328 0.59 -18.36 -10.13
C THR A 328 0.55 -16.86 -9.96
N VAL A 329 1.25 -16.10 -10.81
CA VAL A 329 1.20 -14.64 -10.82
C VAL A 329 -0.22 -14.14 -11.13
N ALA A 330 -0.88 -14.71 -12.15
CA ALA A 330 -2.26 -14.35 -12.48
C ALA A 330 -3.24 -14.63 -11.33
N ALA A 331 -3.15 -15.80 -10.69
CA ALA A 331 -3.94 -16.13 -9.51
C ALA A 331 -3.64 -15.19 -8.33
N GLY A 332 -2.37 -14.83 -8.13
CA GLY A 332 -1.93 -13.87 -7.13
C GLY A 332 -2.52 -12.47 -7.36
N LEU A 333 -2.52 -11.98 -8.60
CA LEU A 333 -3.14 -10.68 -8.93
C LEU A 333 -4.65 -10.67 -8.72
N PHE A 334 -5.34 -11.78 -9.02
CA PHE A 334 -6.76 -11.93 -8.69
C PHE A 334 -6.99 -11.91 -7.17
N TYR A 335 -6.20 -12.69 -6.42
CA TYR A 335 -6.24 -12.71 -4.96
C TYR A 335 -5.90 -11.35 -4.35
N LEU A 336 -5.03 -10.54 -4.98
CA LEU A 336 -4.66 -9.21 -4.51
C LEU A 336 -5.89 -8.30 -4.36
N VAL A 337 -6.72 -8.22 -5.41
CA VAL A 337 -7.94 -7.42 -5.42
C VAL A 337 -8.89 -7.90 -4.32
N HIS A 338 -9.16 -9.21 -4.31
CA HIS A 338 -10.08 -9.84 -3.39
C HIS A 338 -9.67 -9.65 -1.92
N SER A 339 -8.45 -10.02 -1.58
CA SER A 339 -7.94 -9.96 -0.21
C SER A 339 -7.86 -8.54 0.35
N THR A 340 -7.55 -7.54 -0.48
CA THR A 340 -7.58 -6.14 -0.07
C THR A 340 -8.99 -5.66 0.24
N LEU A 341 -9.97 -5.98 -0.60
CA LEU A 341 -11.37 -5.60 -0.36
C LEU A 341 -11.93 -6.30 0.89
N MET A 342 -11.62 -7.60 1.08
CA MET A 342 -12.05 -8.35 2.27
C MET A 342 -11.42 -7.82 3.55
N ALA A 343 -10.12 -7.52 3.55
CA ALA A 343 -9.46 -6.95 4.72
C ALA A 343 -10.03 -5.57 5.07
N ALA A 344 -10.25 -4.70 4.08
CA ALA A 344 -10.87 -3.40 4.29
C ALA A 344 -12.29 -3.55 4.88
N ALA A 345 -13.13 -4.40 4.29
CA ALA A 345 -14.48 -4.68 4.79
C ALA A 345 -14.46 -5.22 6.23
N LEU A 346 -13.57 -6.17 6.55
CA LEU A 346 -13.43 -6.75 7.88
C LEU A 346 -13.08 -5.70 8.94
N PHE A 347 -12.17 -4.77 8.67
CA PHE A 347 -11.85 -3.70 9.63
C PHE A 347 -13.08 -2.84 9.94
N LEU A 348 -13.89 -2.51 8.93
CA LEU A 348 -15.11 -1.71 9.11
C LEU A 348 -16.21 -2.50 9.85
N ILE A 349 -16.42 -3.77 9.49
CA ILE A 349 -17.42 -4.64 10.12
C ILE A 349 -17.05 -4.90 11.59
N VAL A 350 -15.79 -5.24 11.87
CA VAL A 350 -15.29 -5.50 13.22
C VAL A 350 -15.47 -4.28 14.12
N ASP A 351 -15.26 -3.07 13.60
CA ASP A 351 -15.49 -1.86 14.36
C ASP A 351 -16.97 -1.67 14.72
N ARG A 352 -17.90 -1.95 13.78
CA ARG A 352 -19.33 -1.93 14.09
C ARG A 352 -19.74 -3.00 15.08
N VAL A 353 -19.21 -4.21 14.96
CA VAL A 353 -19.42 -5.28 15.93
C VAL A 353 -18.93 -4.84 17.31
N ALA A 354 -17.72 -4.28 17.40
CA ALA A 354 -17.16 -3.80 18.65
C ALA A 354 -18.01 -2.70 19.29
N ALA A 355 -18.51 -1.75 18.50
CA ALA A 355 -19.37 -0.67 18.99
C ALA A 355 -20.72 -1.16 19.53
N LEU A 356 -21.23 -2.31 19.06
CA LEU A 356 -22.51 -2.90 19.48
C LEU A 356 -22.39 -3.87 20.67
N ARG A 357 -21.16 -4.19 21.09
CA ARG A 357 -20.86 -5.15 22.17
C ARG A 357 -20.51 -4.47 23.50
N GLY A 358 -20.69 -3.15 23.61
CA GLY A 358 -20.40 -2.38 24.83
C GLY A 358 -18.98 -2.62 25.35
N ASP A 359 -18.86 -2.98 26.62
CA ASP A 359 -17.58 -3.20 27.31
C ASP A 359 -16.75 -4.38 26.75
N ALA A 360 -17.36 -5.30 26.00
CA ALA A 360 -16.59 -6.34 25.33
C ALA A 360 -15.78 -5.80 24.15
N GLY A 361 -16.25 -4.73 23.50
CA GLY A 361 -15.55 -4.09 22.40
C GLY A 361 -15.09 -5.09 21.35
N ASP A 362 -13.80 -5.04 21.02
CA ASP A 362 -13.16 -5.93 20.06
C ASP A 362 -12.60 -7.23 20.67
N ARG A 363 -12.72 -7.45 21.98
CA ARG A 363 -12.20 -8.66 22.64
C ARG A 363 -12.93 -9.91 22.16
N LEU A 364 -12.20 -11.00 21.96
CA LEU A 364 -12.75 -12.30 21.58
C LEU A 364 -13.32 -13.03 22.81
N ARG A 365 -14.43 -12.51 23.35
CA ARG A 365 -15.24 -13.13 24.39
C ARG A 365 -16.72 -13.14 24.00
N PRO A 366 -17.52 -14.16 24.34
CA PRO A 366 -18.96 -14.11 24.10
C PRO A 366 -19.56 -12.85 24.72
N ALA A 367 -20.35 -12.10 23.96
CA ALA A 367 -21.05 -10.90 24.43
C ALA A 367 -22.32 -10.69 23.60
N PRO A 368 -23.43 -10.26 24.22
CA PRO A 368 -24.66 -9.95 23.49
C PRO A 368 -24.44 -8.73 22.58
N LEU A 369 -25.12 -8.73 21.44
CA LEU A 369 -25.24 -7.54 20.58
C LEU A 369 -26.46 -6.75 21.03
N ALA A 370 -26.31 -5.44 21.20
CA ALA A 370 -27.40 -4.56 21.63
C ALA A 370 -28.63 -4.58 20.70
N ASP A 371 -28.46 -4.97 19.43
CA ASP A 371 -29.53 -5.18 18.42
C ASP A 371 -29.26 -6.45 17.61
N SER A 372 -30.32 -7.18 17.22
CA SER A 372 -30.25 -8.33 16.30
C SER A 372 -29.99 -7.89 14.85
N ARG A 373 -28.74 -7.60 14.51
CA ARG A 373 -28.33 -7.28 13.13
C ARG A 373 -27.90 -8.55 12.39
N ALA A 374 -28.86 -9.37 12.01
CA ALA A 374 -28.61 -10.58 11.21
C ALA A 374 -27.75 -10.30 9.97
N LEU A 375 -27.95 -9.13 9.33
CA LEU A 375 -27.16 -8.68 8.19
C LEU A 375 -25.68 -8.41 8.54
N LEU A 376 -25.38 -7.89 9.73
CA LEU A 376 -23.99 -7.68 10.17
C LEU A 376 -23.29 -9.02 10.44
N GLY A 377 -23.99 -9.97 11.06
CA GLY A 377 -23.50 -11.33 11.26
C GLY A 377 -23.25 -12.05 9.94
N ALA A 378 -24.20 -11.97 9.01
CA ALA A 378 -24.06 -12.55 7.66
C ALA A 378 -22.91 -11.91 6.87
N ALA A 379 -22.75 -10.58 6.94
CA ALA A 379 -21.63 -9.88 6.30
C ALA A 379 -20.28 -10.29 6.90
N PHE A 380 -20.18 -10.39 8.24
CA PHE A 380 -18.97 -10.87 8.90
C PHE A 380 -18.65 -12.32 8.49
N PHE A 381 -19.64 -13.21 8.49
CA PHE A 381 -19.48 -14.59 8.09
C PHE A 381 -19.03 -14.71 6.64
N PHE A 382 -19.67 -13.99 5.72
CA PHE A 382 -19.28 -13.94 4.32
C PHE A 382 -17.82 -13.49 4.16
N CYS A 383 -17.44 -12.38 4.79
CA CYS A 383 -16.07 -11.89 4.74
C CYS A 383 -15.07 -12.87 5.39
N ALA A 384 -15.44 -13.57 6.45
CA ALA A 384 -14.57 -14.54 7.13
C ALA A 384 -14.36 -15.82 6.32
N VAL A 385 -15.36 -16.25 5.54
CA VAL A 385 -15.22 -17.39 4.60
C VAL A 385 -14.40 -16.99 3.37
N ALA A 386 -14.53 -15.73 2.96
CA ALA A 386 -13.87 -15.21 1.78
C ALA A 386 -12.40 -14.80 2.01
N ALA A 387 -12.04 -14.32 3.21
CA ALA A 387 -10.70 -13.84 3.57
C ALA A 387 -9.72 -15.00 3.83
#